data_AF-A0A7R5KW00-F1
#
_entry.id   AF-A0A7R5KW00-F1
#
_cell.length_a   1.000
_cell.length_b   1.000
_cell.length_c   1.000
_cell.angle_alpha   90.00
_cell.angle_beta   90.00
_cell.angle_gamma   90.00
#
_symmetry.space_group_name_H-M   'P 1'
#
loop_
_entity.id
_entity.type
_entity.pdbx_description
1 polymer ?
#
loop_
_entity_poly.entity_id
_entity_poly.type
_entity_poly.pdbx_seq_one_letter_code
_entity_poly.pdbx_strand_id
1 'polypeptide(L)'
;MKILLALQNVLRQLKKSKASFIAVQLVGRLLPLFDSECSKLRELSIRMLAELLQLVVGRDEKRMRKEVWRALVPLLFRMSDQVPSVAKASREALLAAAELLKWKTLKHLLQRERLWELGACLLQKSRSRAEDFIHQSLPYLQDPQANVRLAAVRFIGLITRRLREQTTDSQADILSALQPLENDWDISVSSLAARTTSVLRSPCVQQRPRGLLRALRCCWP
;
A
#
# COMPACT_ATOMS: atom_id res chain seq x y z
N MET A 1 10.68 17.68 14.75
CA MET A 1 9.69 17.03 15.63
C MET A 1 8.72 18.00 16.31
N LYS A 2 9.17 19.06 17.01
CA LYS A 2 8.30 20.01 17.73
C LYS A 2 7.18 20.63 16.87
N ILE A 3 7.45 20.84 15.57
CA ILE A 3 6.50 21.41 14.62
C ILE A 3 5.25 20.55 14.44
N LEU A 4 5.36 19.22 14.33
CA LEU A 4 4.20 18.34 14.13
C LEU A 4 3.29 18.34 15.37
N LEU A 5 3.89 18.32 16.56
CA LEU A 5 3.14 18.40 17.82
C LEU A 5 2.46 19.77 18.00
N ALA A 6 3.15 20.85 17.66
CA ALA A 6 2.57 22.19 17.68
C ALA A 6 1.40 22.31 16.70
N LEU A 7 1.54 21.76 15.48
CA LEU A 7 0.47 21.70 14.49
C LEU A 7 -0.76 20.94 15.01
N GLN A 8 -0.56 19.78 15.65
CA GLN A 8 -1.66 19.03 16.26
C GLN A 8 -2.40 19.86 17.31
N ASN A 9 -1.67 20.52 18.21
CA ASN A 9 -2.27 21.35 19.25
C ASN A 9 -3.06 22.53 18.65
N VAL A 10 -2.49 23.22 17.65
CA VAL A 10 -3.17 24.32 16.97
C VAL A 10 -4.44 23.82 16.27
N LEU A 11 -4.38 22.73 15.51
CA LEU A 11 -5.53 22.19 14.79
C LEU A 11 -6.73 21.88 15.70
N ARG A 12 -6.48 21.38 16.92
CA ARG A 12 -7.52 21.07 17.90
C ARG A 12 -8.23 22.31 18.46
N GLN A 13 -7.58 23.48 18.42
CA GLN A 13 -8.14 24.74 18.91
C GLN A 13 -8.89 25.53 17.82
N LEU A 14 -8.76 25.15 16.55
CA LEU A 14 -9.42 25.84 15.45
C LEU A 14 -10.90 25.44 15.34
N LYS A 15 -11.71 26.35 14.80
CA LYS A 15 -13.07 26.02 14.34
C LYS A 15 -13.02 24.83 13.39
N LYS A 16 -13.97 23.90 13.53
CA LYS A 16 -14.01 22.62 12.81
C LYS A 16 -13.83 22.76 11.29
N SER A 17 -14.47 23.76 10.67
CA SER A 17 -14.33 24.03 9.24
C SER A 17 -12.91 24.45 8.83
N LYS A 18 -12.24 25.27 9.66
CA LYS A 18 -10.87 25.72 9.42
C LYS A 18 -9.87 24.59 9.64
N ALA A 19 -10.04 23.79 10.70
CA ALA A 19 -9.23 22.60 10.96
C ALA A 19 -9.35 21.59 9.80
N SER A 20 -10.58 21.33 9.34
CA SER A 20 -10.89 20.45 8.21
C SER A 20 -10.19 20.90 6.92
N PHE A 21 -10.25 22.19 6.59
CA PHE A 21 -9.57 22.72 5.41
C PHE A 21 -8.05 22.54 5.47
N ILE A 22 -7.44 22.88 6.61
CA ILE A 22 -5.99 22.76 6.81
C ILE A 22 -5.55 21.29 6.79
N ALA A 23 -6.34 20.38 7.36
CA ALA A 23 -6.05 18.95 7.35
C ALA A 23 -5.85 18.42 5.92
N VAL A 24 -6.71 18.82 4.98
CA VAL A 24 -6.57 18.46 3.55
C VAL A 24 -5.29 19.04 2.94
N GLN A 25 -4.83 20.22 3.35
CA GLN A 25 -3.59 20.81 2.82
C GLN A 25 -2.32 20.13 3.33
N LEU A 26 -2.40 19.51 4.51
CA LEU A 26 -1.24 18.91 5.16
C LEU A 26 -0.94 17.48 4.69
N VAL A 27 -1.95 16.73 4.22
CA VAL A 27 -1.78 15.31 3.86
C VAL A 27 -0.61 15.07 2.90
N GLY A 28 -0.53 15.80 1.79
CA GLY A 28 0.53 15.63 0.80
C GLY A 28 1.92 16.03 1.32
N ARG A 29 1.99 16.91 2.32
CA ARG A 29 3.24 17.32 2.96
C ARG A 29 3.71 16.31 4.01
N LEU A 30 2.81 15.50 4.54
CA LEU A 30 3.14 14.46 5.52
C LEU A 30 3.69 13.19 4.87
N LEU A 31 3.22 12.83 3.67
CA LEU A 31 3.59 11.56 3.03
C LEU A 31 5.12 11.35 2.93
N PRO A 32 5.92 12.32 2.47
CA PRO A 32 7.38 12.12 2.39
C PRO A 32 8.03 11.88 3.75
N LEU A 33 7.40 12.32 4.85
CA LEU A 33 7.92 12.14 6.20
C LEU A 33 7.74 10.70 6.71
N PHE A 34 6.96 9.87 6.01
CA PHE A 34 6.78 8.46 6.37
C PHE A 34 8.04 7.66 6.09
N ASP A 35 8.93 8.16 5.24
CA ASP A 35 10.17 7.51 4.83
C ASP A 35 11.41 8.21 5.39
N SER A 36 11.24 9.06 6.40
CA SER A 36 12.36 9.67 7.10
C SER A 36 13.25 8.61 7.77
N GLU A 37 14.56 8.79 7.73
CA GLU A 37 15.51 7.98 8.50
C GLU A 37 15.24 8.06 10.02
N CYS A 38 14.75 9.21 10.50
CA CYS A 38 14.34 9.40 11.88
C CYS A 38 13.04 8.66 12.18
N SER A 39 13.13 7.53 12.88
CA SER A 39 11.99 6.71 13.28
C SER A 39 10.91 7.50 14.03
N LYS A 40 11.33 8.43 14.89
CA LYS A 40 10.39 9.27 15.62
C LYS A 40 9.65 10.27 14.73
N LEU A 41 10.29 10.74 13.66
CA LEU A 41 9.62 11.58 12.66
C LEU A 41 8.63 10.76 11.84
N ARG A 42 8.98 9.53 11.42
CA ARG A 42 8.04 8.59 10.78
C ARG A 42 6.83 8.33 11.66
N GLU A 43 7.06 8.00 12.93
CA GLU A 43 6.00 7.74 13.91
C GLU A 43 5.04 8.92 14.05
N LEU A 44 5.57 10.13 14.28
CA LEU A 44 4.77 11.32 14.51
C LEU A 44 4.01 11.75 13.24
N SER A 45 4.62 11.66 12.07
CA SER A 45 3.96 12.03 10.81
C SER A 45 2.81 11.08 10.47
N ILE A 46 3.00 9.77 10.68
CA ILE A 46 1.97 8.75 10.46
C ILE A 46 0.81 8.92 11.45
N ARG A 47 1.08 9.15 12.75
CA ARG A 47 0.01 9.45 13.71
C ARG A 47 -0.72 10.74 13.38
N MET A 48 0.01 11.76 12.96
CA MET A 48 -0.61 13.01 12.53
C MET A 48 -1.56 12.77 11.36
N LEU A 49 -1.21 11.94 10.36
CA LEU A 49 -2.15 11.56 9.31
C LEU A 49 -3.43 10.96 9.89
N ALA A 50 -3.34 9.98 10.79
CA ALA A 50 -4.51 9.37 11.41
C ALA A 50 -5.44 10.41 12.05
N GLU A 51 -4.88 11.40 12.76
CA GLU A 51 -5.64 12.52 13.32
C GLU A 51 -6.28 13.41 12.23
N LEU A 52 -5.53 13.77 11.19
CA LEU A 52 -6.06 14.59 10.08
C LEU A 52 -7.27 13.94 9.40
N LEU A 53 -7.27 12.60 9.26
CA LEU A 53 -8.38 11.86 8.66
C LEU A 53 -9.67 11.95 9.49
N GLN A 54 -9.57 12.18 10.81
CA GLN A 54 -10.72 12.34 11.71
C GLN A 54 -11.22 13.78 11.80
N LEU A 55 -10.43 14.76 11.36
CA LEU A 55 -10.80 16.19 11.41
C LEU A 55 -11.65 16.66 10.23
N VAL A 56 -11.58 15.95 9.10
CA VAL A 56 -12.20 16.40 7.85
C VAL A 56 -13.71 16.18 7.83
N VAL A 57 -14.45 17.17 7.31
CA VAL A 57 -15.91 17.11 7.19
C VAL A 57 -16.42 17.68 5.87
N GLY A 58 -17.60 17.24 5.44
CA GLY A 58 -18.33 17.82 4.32
C GLY A 58 -17.54 17.79 3.01
N ARG A 59 -17.28 18.96 2.42
CA ARG A 59 -16.54 19.06 1.14
C ARG A 59 -15.07 18.62 1.26
N ASP A 60 -14.46 18.83 2.41
CA ASP A 60 -13.06 18.50 2.65
C ASP A 60 -12.87 17.01 2.92
N GLU A 61 -13.86 16.35 3.53
CA GLU A 61 -13.88 14.88 3.61
C GLU A 61 -13.82 14.24 2.22
N LYS A 62 -14.59 14.77 1.25
CA LYS A 62 -14.55 14.31 -0.15
C LYS A 62 -13.19 14.53 -0.79
N ARG A 63 -12.50 15.64 -0.49
CA ARG A 63 -11.14 15.93 -0.97
C ARG A 63 -10.13 14.99 -0.33
N MET A 64 -10.19 14.81 0.98
CA MET A 64 -9.31 13.91 1.74
C MET A 64 -9.43 12.46 1.25
N ARG A 65 -10.63 11.99 0.90
CA ARG A 65 -10.82 10.66 0.29
C ARG A 65 -10.05 10.47 -1.00
N LYS A 66 -9.79 11.52 -1.78
CA LYS A 66 -8.96 11.43 -3.00
C LYS A 66 -7.48 11.35 -2.64
N GLU A 67 -7.04 12.15 -1.68
CA GLU A 67 -5.65 12.20 -1.25
C GLU A 67 -5.20 10.96 -0.48
N VAL A 68 -6.06 10.41 0.39
CA VAL A 68 -5.70 9.27 1.27
C VAL A 68 -5.29 8.03 0.48
N TRP A 69 -5.70 7.88 -0.78
CA TRP A 69 -5.23 6.80 -1.66
C TRP A 69 -3.72 6.79 -1.84
N ARG A 70 -3.08 7.96 -1.86
CA ARG A 70 -1.61 8.10 -1.95
C ARG A 70 -0.90 7.69 -0.67
N ALA A 71 -1.62 7.60 0.45
CA ALA A 71 -1.07 7.16 1.72
C ALA A 71 -1.10 5.64 1.90
N LEU A 72 -1.98 4.92 1.17
CA LEU A 72 -2.26 3.51 1.46
C LEU A 72 -1.05 2.60 1.26
N VAL A 73 -0.30 2.78 0.17
CA VAL A 73 0.89 1.97 -0.13
C VAL A 73 2.03 2.26 0.86
N PRO A 74 2.41 3.54 1.10
CA PRO A 74 3.38 3.87 2.15
C PRO A 74 3.03 3.29 3.53
N LEU A 75 1.77 3.42 3.94
CA LEU A 75 1.33 2.89 5.23
C LEU A 75 1.39 1.36 5.26
N LEU A 76 0.98 0.69 4.18
CA LEU A 76 1.04 -0.77 4.09
C LEU A 76 2.46 -1.29 4.33
N PHE A 77 3.48 -0.62 3.77
CA PHE A 77 4.86 -1.00 3.97
C PHE A 77 5.38 -0.63 5.36
N ARG A 78 5.03 0.55 5.88
CA ARG A 78 5.41 0.94 7.24
C ARG A 78 4.73 0.14 8.34
N MET A 79 3.72 -0.68 8.04
CA MET A 79 3.26 -1.73 8.98
C MET A 79 4.35 -2.78 9.26
N SER A 80 5.31 -2.93 8.34
CA SER A 80 6.47 -3.80 8.48
C SER A 80 7.69 -3.02 8.94
N ASP A 81 7.57 -1.83 9.56
CA ASP A 81 8.73 -1.12 10.11
C ASP A 81 9.33 -1.91 11.29
N GLN A 82 10.67 -1.94 11.38
CA GLN A 82 11.40 -2.57 12.49
C GLN A 82 11.09 -1.91 13.83
N VAL A 83 10.73 -0.62 13.83
CA VAL A 83 10.35 0.10 15.05
C VAL A 83 8.87 -0.16 15.36
N PRO A 84 8.53 -0.87 16.46
CA PRO A 84 7.16 -1.30 16.71
C PRO A 84 6.15 -0.17 16.84
N SER A 85 6.58 1.00 17.35
CA SER A 85 5.72 2.18 17.46
C SER A 85 5.33 2.77 16.11
N VAL A 86 6.21 2.66 15.10
CA VAL A 86 5.94 3.09 13.72
C VAL A 86 4.98 2.11 13.05
N ALA A 87 5.23 0.80 13.18
CA ALA A 87 4.34 -0.23 12.67
C ALA A 87 2.92 -0.11 13.23
N LYS A 88 2.80 0.10 14.55
CA LYS A 88 1.52 0.36 15.21
C LYS A 88 0.83 1.62 14.68
N ALA A 89 1.56 2.74 14.61
CA ALA A 89 1.01 3.99 14.07
C ALA A 89 0.49 3.80 12.64
N SER A 90 1.22 3.01 11.82
CA SER A 90 0.81 2.73 10.45
C SER A 90 -0.48 1.93 10.36
N ARG A 91 -0.63 0.91 11.22
CA ARG A 91 -1.88 0.14 11.35
C ARG A 91 -3.05 1.03 11.73
N GLU A 92 -2.87 1.92 12.71
CA GLU A 92 -3.90 2.87 13.17
C GLU A 92 -4.29 3.86 12.07
N ALA A 93 -3.32 4.38 11.32
CA ALA A 93 -3.57 5.26 10.18
C ALA A 93 -4.32 4.54 9.04
N LEU A 94 -4.01 3.27 8.76
CA LEU A 94 -4.76 2.46 7.80
C LEU A 94 -6.19 2.20 8.24
N LEU A 95 -6.42 1.98 9.54
CA LEU A 95 -7.77 1.85 10.09
C LEU A 95 -8.56 3.15 9.93
N ALA A 96 -7.96 4.31 10.27
CA ALA A 96 -8.58 5.61 10.05
C ALA A 96 -8.88 5.87 8.57
N ALA A 97 -7.98 5.49 7.66
CA ALA A 97 -8.21 5.57 6.22
C ALA A 97 -9.36 4.67 5.77
N ALA A 98 -9.44 3.44 6.27
CA ALA A 98 -10.53 2.52 5.99
C ALA A 98 -11.88 3.09 6.46
N GLU A 99 -11.92 3.74 7.63
CA GLU A 99 -13.12 4.39 8.16
C GLU A 99 -13.54 5.58 7.30
N LEU A 100 -12.60 6.47 6.96
CA LEU A 100 -12.87 7.62 6.08
C LEU A 100 -13.42 7.16 4.72
N LEU A 101 -12.83 6.11 4.14
CA LEU A 101 -13.24 5.51 2.87
C LEU A 101 -14.50 4.64 2.99
N LYS A 102 -15.04 4.42 4.20
CA LYS A 102 -16.14 3.50 4.50
C LYS A 102 -15.88 2.07 3.97
N TRP A 103 -14.62 1.63 4.02
CA TRP A 103 -14.16 0.38 3.45
C TRP A 103 -14.13 -0.76 4.48
N LYS A 104 -15.27 -1.42 4.65
CA LYS A 104 -15.47 -2.51 5.64
C LYS A 104 -14.46 -3.66 5.50
N THR A 105 -14.21 -4.14 4.28
CA THR A 105 -13.27 -5.25 4.03
C THR A 105 -11.86 -4.92 4.52
N LEU A 106 -11.35 -3.72 4.23
CA LEU A 106 -10.02 -3.29 4.68
C LEU A 106 -9.95 -3.24 6.21
N LYS A 107 -10.97 -2.68 6.86
CA LYS A 107 -11.08 -2.64 8.33
C LYS A 107 -11.04 -4.05 8.94
N HIS A 108 -11.79 -5.01 8.38
CA HIS A 108 -11.79 -6.38 8.88
C HIS A 108 -10.45 -7.10 8.71
N LEU A 109 -9.76 -6.91 7.57
CA LEU A 109 -8.44 -7.50 7.35
C LEU A 109 -7.39 -6.95 8.34
N LEU A 110 -7.43 -5.64 8.60
CA LEU A 110 -6.55 -4.99 9.59
C LEU A 110 -6.81 -5.47 11.02
N GLN A 111 -8.05 -5.76 11.39
CA GLN A 111 -8.41 -6.28 12.71
C GLN A 111 -7.97 -7.74 12.90
N ARG A 112 -8.00 -8.55 11.84
CA ARG A 112 -7.63 -9.98 11.86
C ARG A 112 -6.14 -10.25 11.59
N GLU A 113 -5.33 -9.20 11.46
CA GLU A 113 -3.88 -9.29 11.19
C GLU A 113 -3.57 -10.08 9.91
N ARG A 114 -4.50 -10.08 8.96
CA ARG A 114 -4.33 -10.68 7.63
C ARG A 114 -3.60 -9.73 6.70
N LEU A 115 -2.41 -9.30 7.13
CA LEU A 115 -1.64 -8.21 6.51
C LEU A 115 -1.24 -8.54 5.08
N TRP A 116 -0.97 -9.81 4.80
CA TRP A 116 -0.61 -10.29 3.48
C TRP A 116 -1.78 -10.25 2.46
N GLU A 117 -3.03 -10.18 2.92
CA GLU A 117 -4.23 -10.05 2.06
C GLU A 117 -4.54 -8.59 1.72
N LEU A 118 -4.01 -7.63 2.49
CA LEU A 118 -4.27 -6.20 2.29
C LEU A 118 -3.86 -5.74 0.89
N GLY A 119 -2.75 -6.26 0.39
CA GLY A 119 -2.27 -5.94 -0.94
C GLY A 119 -3.23 -6.39 -2.05
N ALA A 120 -3.81 -7.57 -1.91
CA ALA A 120 -4.84 -8.06 -2.82
C ALA A 120 -6.13 -7.25 -2.70
N CYS A 121 -6.50 -6.83 -1.49
CA CYS A 121 -7.68 -6.01 -1.24
C CYS A 121 -7.59 -4.66 -1.97
N LEU A 122 -6.42 -4.00 -1.93
CA LEU A 122 -6.15 -2.74 -2.63
C LEU A 122 -6.46 -2.83 -4.13
N LEU A 123 -5.98 -3.88 -4.78
CA LEU A 123 -6.17 -4.10 -6.21
C LEU A 123 -7.60 -4.46 -6.59
N GLN A 124 -8.30 -5.23 -5.76
CA GLN A 124 -9.70 -5.55 -6.02
C GLN A 124 -10.57 -4.29 -6.01
N LYS A 125 -10.28 -3.34 -5.13
CA LYS A 125 -11.07 -2.13 -4.97
C LYS A 125 -10.83 -1.10 -6.07
N SER A 126 -9.60 -0.99 -6.56
CA SER A 126 -9.24 0.02 -7.56
C SER A 126 -8.22 -0.52 -8.56
N ARG A 127 -8.68 -1.38 -9.47
CA ARG A 127 -7.82 -1.94 -10.53
C ARG A 127 -7.17 -0.87 -11.39
N SER A 128 -7.86 0.24 -11.66
CA SER A 128 -7.34 1.37 -12.43
C SER A 128 -6.16 2.11 -11.77
N ARG A 129 -5.85 1.83 -10.50
CA ARG A 129 -4.71 2.41 -9.76
C ARG A 129 -3.54 1.43 -9.63
N ALA A 130 -3.58 0.28 -10.30
CA ALA A 130 -2.56 -0.73 -10.13
C ALA A 130 -1.16 -0.22 -10.53
N GLU A 131 -1.06 0.56 -11.59
CA GLU A 131 0.18 1.22 -12.01
C GLU A 131 0.66 2.24 -10.97
N ASP A 132 -0.23 3.12 -10.47
CA ASP A 132 0.10 4.06 -9.37
C ASP A 132 0.66 3.34 -8.15
N PHE A 133 0.09 2.18 -7.80
CA PHE A 133 0.54 1.37 -6.67
C PHE A 133 1.90 0.74 -6.93
N ILE A 134 2.18 0.28 -8.15
CA ILE A 134 3.50 -0.21 -8.54
C ILE A 134 4.51 0.92 -8.40
N HIS A 135 4.27 2.09 -9.01
CA HIS A 135 5.18 3.23 -8.96
C HIS A 135 5.46 3.68 -7.52
N GLN A 136 4.43 3.74 -6.67
CA GLN A 136 4.60 4.04 -5.24
C GLN A 136 5.41 2.97 -4.49
N SER A 137 5.46 1.74 -4.99
CA SER A 137 6.15 0.63 -4.33
C SER A 137 7.62 0.51 -4.69
N LEU A 138 8.03 0.98 -5.87
CA LEU A 138 9.41 0.83 -6.34
C LEU A 138 10.45 1.41 -5.36
N PRO A 139 10.29 2.60 -4.76
CA PRO A 139 11.27 3.13 -3.81
C PRO A 139 11.49 2.24 -2.59
N TYR A 140 10.47 1.50 -2.15
CA TYR A 140 10.55 0.62 -0.98
C TYR A 140 11.36 -0.66 -1.22
N LEU A 141 11.69 -0.98 -2.47
CA LEU A 141 12.65 -2.05 -2.79
C LEU A 141 14.08 -1.70 -2.34
N GLN A 142 14.37 -0.42 -2.10
CA GLN A 142 15.67 0.07 -1.63
C GLN A 142 15.62 0.52 -0.16
N ASP A 143 14.53 0.27 0.55
CA ASP A 143 14.41 0.67 1.96
C ASP A 143 15.53 0.04 2.80
N PRO A 144 16.14 0.77 3.75
CA PRO A 144 17.21 0.22 4.60
C PRO A 144 16.74 -1.01 5.41
N GLN A 145 15.44 -1.14 5.67
CA GLN A 145 14.90 -2.24 6.48
C GLN A 145 14.45 -3.42 5.61
N ALA A 146 15.03 -4.60 5.87
CA ALA A 146 14.75 -5.82 5.10
C ALA A 146 13.28 -6.24 5.12
N ASN A 147 12.59 -6.09 6.25
CA ASN A 147 11.16 -6.38 6.39
C ASN A 147 10.28 -5.47 5.50
N VAL A 148 10.67 -4.20 5.31
CA VAL A 148 10.01 -3.28 4.40
C VAL A 148 10.26 -3.68 2.94
N ARG A 149 11.52 -3.98 2.57
CA ARG A 149 11.84 -4.51 1.23
C ARG A 149 11.08 -5.79 0.91
N LEU A 150 11.01 -6.72 1.86
CA LEU A 150 10.27 -7.98 1.74
C LEU A 150 8.78 -7.73 1.46
N ALA A 151 8.17 -6.78 2.18
CA ALA A 151 6.79 -6.39 1.97
C ALA A 151 6.57 -5.78 0.57
N ALA A 152 7.50 -4.94 0.10
CA ALA A 152 7.47 -4.35 -1.24
C ALA A 152 7.56 -5.41 -2.35
N VAL A 153 8.53 -6.33 -2.27
CA VAL A 153 8.67 -7.44 -3.22
C VAL A 153 7.40 -8.28 -3.25
N ARG A 154 6.85 -8.64 -2.07
CA ARG A 154 5.61 -9.42 -1.97
C ARG A 154 4.44 -8.71 -2.64
N PHE A 155 4.28 -7.41 -2.41
CA PHE A 155 3.19 -6.62 -2.96
C PHE A 155 3.33 -6.47 -4.48
N ILE A 156 4.50 -6.08 -4.98
CA ILE A 156 4.77 -5.96 -6.42
C ILE A 156 4.55 -7.30 -7.12
N GLY A 157 5.06 -8.41 -6.57
CA GLY A 157 4.84 -9.74 -7.11
C GLY A 157 3.36 -10.17 -7.14
N LEU A 158 2.53 -9.61 -6.25
CA LEU A 158 1.09 -9.84 -6.24
C LEU A 158 0.37 -9.00 -7.30
N ILE A 159 0.74 -7.72 -7.47
CA ILE A 159 0.15 -6.85 -8.50
C ILE A 159 0.49 -7.37 -9.89
N THR A 160 1.78 -7.56 -10.16
CA THR A 160 2.27 -7.97 -11.47
C THR A 160 1.70 -9.29 -11.95
N ARG A 161 1.52 -10.28 -11.05
CA ARG A 161 0.87 -11.55 -11.41
C ARG A 161 -0.58 -11.35 -11.87
N ARG A 162 -1.32 -10.42 -11.25
CA ARG A 162 -2.69 -10.09 -11.68
C ARG A 162 -2.72 -9.28 -12.97
N LEU A 163 -1.74 -8.40 -13.18
CA LEU A 163 -1.68 -7.54 -14.39
C LEU A 163 -1.10 -8.25 -15.61
N ARG A 164 -0.31 -9.32 -15.45
CA ARG A 164 0.19 -10.16 -16.55
C ARG A 164 -0.94 -10.73 -17.42
N GLU A 165 -2.15 -10.80 -16.89
CA GLU A 165 -3.34 -11.16 -17.65
C GLU A 165 -3.76 -10.06 -18.66
N GLN A 166 -3.14 -8.87 -18.67
CA GLN A 166 -3.68 -7.65 -19.31
C GLN A 166 -2.67 -6.70 -20.02
N THR A 167 -1.39 -6.55 -19.63
CA THR A 167 -0.46 -5.56 -20.28
C THR A 167 1.05 -5.85 -20.13
N THR A 168 1.87 -5.44 -21.11
CA THR A 168 3.31 -5.81 -21.28
C THR A 168 4.36 -4.74 -20.93
N ASP A 169 4.09 -3.45 -21.10
CA ASP A 169 5.16 -2.44 -21.11
C ASP A 169 5.78 -2.15 -19.74
N SER A 170 5.00 -2.20 -18.65
CA SER A 170 5.52 -2.01 -17.28
C SER A 170 6.30 -3.20 -16.72
N GLN A 171 6.34 -4.34 -17.41
CA GLN A 171 6.93 -5.55 -16.87
C GLN A 171 8.47 -5.50 -16.86
N ALA A 172 9.08 -4.89 -17.88
CA ALA A 172 10.54 -4.77 -17.98
C ALA A 172 11.11 -3.91 -16.85
N ASP A 173 10.47 -2.78 -16.55
CA ASP A 173 10.88 -1.88 -15.46
C ASP A 173 10.81 -2.56 -14.10
N ILE A 174 9.75 -3.35 -13.87
CA ILE A 174 9.59 -4.09 -12.61
C ILE A 174 10.63 -5.20 -12.48
N LEU A 175 10.90 -5.93 -13.57
CA LEU A 175 11.97 -6.93 -13.58
C LEU A 175 13.33 -6.30 -13.29
N SER A 176 13.62 -5.16 -13.92
CA SER A 176 14.84 -4.38 -13.68
C SER A 176 14.96 -3.93 -12.23
N ALA A 177 13.87 -3.48 -11.61
CA ALA A 177 13.85 -3.06 -10.22
C ALA A 177 13.99 -4.23 -9.21
N LEU A 178 13.48 -5.43 -9.56
CA LEU A 178 13.54 -6.61 -8.67
C LEU A 178 14.86 -7.38 -8.77
N GLN A 179 15.52 -7.36 -9.93
CA GLN A 179 16.73 -8.15 -10.18
C GLN A 179 17.88 -7.88 -9.19
N PRO A 180 18.18 -6.64 -8.77
CA PRO A 180 19.20 -6.39 -7.75
C PRO A 180 18.91 -7.08 -6.41
N LEU A 181 17.63 -7.25 -6.06
CA LEU A 181 17.22 -7.87 -4.80
C LEU A 181 17.40 -9.38 -4.83
N GLU A 182 17.63 -10.03 -5.97
CA GLU A 182 17.99 -11.46 -6.02
C GLU A 182 19.28 -11.76 -5.23
N ASN A 183 20.14 -10.75 -5.06
CA ASN A 183 21.36 -10.80 -4.25
C ASN A 183 21.27 -9.96 -2.96
N ASP A 184 20.06 -9.73 -2.45
CA ASP A 184 19.86 -9.02 -1.18
C ASP A 184 20.55 -9.75 0.00
N TRP A 185 21.09 -8.99 0.94
CA TRP A 185 21.72 -9.52 2.15
C TRP A 185 20.75 -10.31 3.03
N ASP A 186 19.47 -9.96 3.00
CA ASP A 186 18.43 -10.73 3.68
C ASP A 186 17.96 -11.88 2.79
N ILE A 187 18.13 -13.11 3.29
CA ILE A 187 17.81 -14.35 2.58
C ILE A 187 16.33 -14.41 2.18
N SER A 188 15.42 -13.89 3.00
CA SER A 188 13.99 -13.91 2.69
C SER A 188 13.66 -12.96 1.55
N VAL A 189 14.30 -11.80 1.52
CA VAL A 189 14.18 -10.83 0.42
C VAL A 189 14.74 -11.43 -0.87
N SER A 190 15.97 -11.95 -0.83
CA SER A 190 16.64 -12.59 -1.96
C SER A 190 15.81 -13.73 -2.56
N SER A 191 15.39 -14.68 -1.72
CA SER A 191 14.58 -15.82 -2.14
C SER A 191 13.26 -15.38 -2.77
N LEU A 192 12.57 -14.40 -2.17
CA LEU A 192 11.30 -13.93 -2.69
C LEU A 192 11.46 -13.14 -3.99
N ALA A 193 12.52 -12.33 -4.12
CA ALA A 193 12.84 -11.59 -5.33
C ALA A 193 13.09 -12.57 -6.49
N ALA A 194 14.01 -13.53 -6.31
CA ALA A 194 14.33 -14.55 -7.31
C ALA A 194 13.08 -15.33 -7.77
N ARG A 195 12.23 -15.75 -6.82
CA ARG A 195 10.98 -16.44 -7.14
C ARG A 195 10.00 -15.54 -7.90
N THR A 196 9.88 -14.27 -7.49
CA THR A 196 9.01 -13.31 -8.16
C THR A 196 9.50 -13.05 -9.59
N THR A 197 10.78 -12.78 -9.79
CA THR A 197 11.37 -12.56 -11.12
C THR A 197 11.24 -13.78 -12.02
N SER A 198 11.45 -14.99 -11.50
CA SER A 198 11.29 -16.25 -12.24
C SER A 198 9.85 -16.44 -12.76
N VAL A 199 8.85 -16.23 -11.88
CA VAL A 199 7.44 -16.24 -12.28
C VAL A 199 7.17 -15.16 -13.31
N LEU A 200 7.81 -13.99 -13.20
CA LEU A 200 7.63 -12.91 -14.14
C LEU A 200 8.33 -13.14 -15.50
N ARG A 201 9.39 -13.92 -15.56
CA ARG A 201 10.04 -14.29 -16.83
C ARG A 201 9.33 -15.45 -17.55
N SER A 202 8.54 -16.25 -16.82
CA SER A 202 7.86 -17.41 -17.38
C SER A 202 6.70 -17.03 -18.31
N PRO A 203 6.51 -17.72 -19.46
CA PRO A 203 5.36 -17.49 -20.34
C PRO A 203 4.04 -17.67 -19.58
N CYS A 204 3.05 -16.83 -19.86
CA CYS A 204 1.72 -16.98 -19.28
C CYS A 204 1.10 -18.25 -19.87
N VAL A 205 1.10 -19.37 -19.13
CA VAL A 205 0.29 -20.53 -19.49
C VAL A 205 -1.15 -20.11 -19.29
N GLN A 206 -1.81 -19.67 -20.36
CA GLN A 206 -3.26 -19.48 -20.36
C GLN A 206 -3.86 -20.78 -19.84
N GLN A 207 -4.43 -20.75 -18.63
CA GLN A 207 -5.25 -21.88 -18.20
C GLN A 207 -6.37 -21.98 -19.23
N ARG A 208 -6.32 -23.04 -20.04
CA ARG A 208 -7.39 -23.38 -20.97
C ARG A 208 -8.71 -23.24 -20.21
N PRO A 209 -9.72 -22.55 -20.76
CA PRO A 209 -11.01 -22.48 -20.09
C PRO A 209 -11.43 -23.90 -19.76
N ARG A 210 -11.80 -24.15 -18.50
CA ARG A 210 -12.37 -25.42 -18.01
C ARG A 210 -13.75 -25.70 -18.65
N GLY A 211 -13.95 -25.34 -19.91
CA GLY A 211 -15.18 -25.46 -20.69
C GLY A 211 -15.17 -26.60 -21.70
N LEU A 212 -14.02 -27.18 -22.06
CA LEU A 212 -13.98 -28.25 -23.07
C LEU A 212 -14.42 -29.64 -22.56
N LEU A 213 -14.54 -29.85 -21.25
CA LEU A 213 -15.10 -31.08 -20.69
C LEU A 213 -16.61 -31.04 -20.46
N ARG A 214 -17.28 -29.91 -20.73
CA ARG A 214 -18.76 -29.82 -20.70
C ARG A 214 -19.41 -29.98 -22.07
N ALA A 215 -18.65 -29.89 -23.16
CA ALA A 215 -19.18 -30.05 -24.52
C ALA A 215 -19.37 -31.53 -24.95
N LEU A 216 -18.86 -32.50 -24.18
CA LEU A 216 -18.98 -33.93 -24.50
C LEU A 216 -20.12 -34.65 -23.74
N ARG A 217 -21.03 -33.91 -23.07
CA ARG A 217 -22.21 -34.49 -22.39
C ARG A 217 -23.55 -34.12 -23.01
N CYS A 218 -23.57 -33.42 -24.15
CA CYS A 218 -24.82 -33.04 -24.85
C CYS A 218 -24.99 -33.73 -26.21
N CYS A 219 -24.13 -34.70 -26.54
CA CYS A 219 -24.29 -35.53 -27.73
C CYS A 219 -24.10 -37.00 -27.36
N TRP A 220 -25.13 -37.59 -26.76
CA TRP A 220 -25.38 -39.01 -26.94
C TRP A 220 -26.89 -39.23 -27.02
N PRO A 221 -27.39 -39.91 -28.07
CA PRO A 221 -28.83 -40.15 -28.29
C PRO A 221 -29.46 -41.05 -27.23
#